data_AF-A0A1U8DPD0-F1
#
_entry.id   AF-A0A1U8DPD0-F1
#
_cell.length_a   1.000
_cell.length_b   1.000
_cell.length_c   1.000
_cell.angle_alpha   90.00
_cell.angle_beta   90.00
_cell.angle_gamma   90.00
#
_symmetry.space_group_name_H-M   'P 1'
#
loop_
_entity.id
_entity.type
_entity.pdbx_description
1 polymer ?
#
loop_
_entity_poly.entity_id
_entity_poly.type
_entity_poly.pdbx_seq_one_letter_code
_entity_poly.pdbx_strand_id
1 'polypeptide(L)'
;MACPNELVSKEKDEGDYQRYRYFVLHKLTNLKFLDTRKVTRTEREEALVRGAFMKVVKPMDAQVPSGAASISPELHYTPLPSGSRDLTNHRGVLGKCRYVYYGKHSEGNRFIRDDQL
;
A
#
# COMPACT_ATOMS: atom_id res chain seq x y z
N MET A 1 5.11 1.90 4.48
CA MET A 1 3.79 2.40 4.93
C MET A 1 3.01 2.71 3.67
N ALA A 2 1.98 1.91 3.38
CA ALA A 2 1.21 2.00 2.15
C ALA A 2 0.21 3.16 2.20
N CYS A 3 -0.33 3.52 1.03
CA CYS A 3 -1.37 4.52 0.85
C CYS A 3 -2.53 4.31 1.86
N PRO A 4 -2.97 5.35 2.60
CA PRO A 4 -4.17 5.29 3.42
C PRO A 4 -5.36 4.93 2.54
N ASN A 5 -6.02 3.80 2.82
CA ASN A 5 -7.29 3.46 2.19
C ASN A 5 -8.25 3.03 3.30
N GLU A 6 -9.50 3.47 3.20
CA GLU A 6 -10.59 3.16 4.13
C GLU A 6 -10.82 1.65 4.27
N LEU A 7 -10.45 0.87 3.24
CA LEU A 7 -10.51 -0.60 3.24
C LEU A 7 -9.54 -1.25 4.24
N VAL A 8 -8.47 -0.56 4.64
CA VAL A 8 -7.41 -1.09 5.51
C VAL A 8 -7.61 -0.64 6.97
N SER A 9 -8.25 0.51 7.19
CA SER A 9 -8.66 0.95 8.53
C SER A 9 -9.77 1.98 8.44
N LYS A 10 -10.92 1.71 9.09
CA LYS A 10 -12.06 2.64 9.18
C LYS A 10 -11.75 3.96 9.90
N GLU A 11 -10.64 4.00 10.64
CA GLU A 11 -10.16 5.19 11.33
C GLU A 11 -9.47 6.18 10.40
N LYS A 12 -9.06 5.75 9.20
CA LYS A 12 -8.40 6.62 8.22
C LYS A 12 -9.40 7.16 7.22
N ASP A 13 -9.57 8.46 7.23
CA ASP A 13 -10.52 9.18 6.39
C ASP A 13 -9.84 9.83 5.17
N GLU A 14 -10.63 10.51 4.32
CA GLU A 14 -10.12 11.34 3.23
C GLU A 14 -9.12 12.42 3.73
N GLY A 15 -9.25 12.87 4.98
CA GLY A 15 -8.31 13.78 5.61
C GLY A 15 -6.92 13.16 5.78
N ASP A 16 -6.82 11.92 6.24
CA ASP A 16 -5.57 11.15 6.32
C ASP A 16 -4.91 11.01 4.96
N TYR A 17 -5.70 10.68 3.95
CA TYR A 17 -5.20 10.58 2.59
C TYR A 17 -4.65 11.92 2.10
N GLN A 18 -5.34 13.03 2.35
CA GLN A 18 -4.86 14.35 1.97
C GLN A 18 -3.55 14.72 2.67
N ARG A 19 -3.38 14.36 3.95
CA ARG A 19 -2.11 14.55 4.67
C ARG A 19 -0.97 13.75 4.03
N TYR A 20 -1.23 12.49 3.71
CA TYR A 20 -0.28 11.63 3.00
C TYR A 20 0.09 12.22 1.63
N ARG A 21 -0.89 12.68 0.86
CA ARG A 21 -0.69 13.30 -0.45
C ARG A 21 0.25 14.50 -0.37
N TYR A 22 0.03 15.43 0.54
CA TYR A 22 0.94 16.56 0.75
C TYR A 22 2.33 16.15 1.23
N PHE A 23 2.44 15.15 2.10
CA PHE A 23 3.74 14.60 2.51
C PHE A 23 4.53 14.03 1.33
N VAL A 24 3.87 13.26 0.45
CA VAL A 24 4.51 12.71 -0.76
C VAL A 24 4.95 13.82 -1.70
N LEU A 25 4.11 14.84 -1.93
CA LEU A 25 4.45 15.97 -2.79
C LEU A 25 5.61 16.82 -2.23
N HIS A 26 5.74 16.91 -0.91
CA HIS A 26 6.88 17.55 -0.27
C HIS A 26 8.18 16.76 -0.51
N LYS A 27 8.14 15.43 -0.49
CA LYS A 27 9.30 14.58 -0.79
C LYS A 27 9.64 14.50 -2.27
N LEU A 28 8.62 14.61 -3.13
CA LEU A 28 8.74 14.50 -4.59
C LEU A 28 8.22 15.79 -5.25
N THR A 29 8.96 16.89 -5.11
CA THR A 29 8.54 18.24 -5.54
C THR A 29 8.24 18.38 -7.04
N ASN A 30 8.85 17.53 -7.87
CA ASN A 30 8.69 17.53 -9.32
C ASN A 30 7.57 16.61 -9.83
N LEU A 31 6.83 15.96 -8.93
CA LEU A 31 5.76 15.03 -9.28
C LEU A 31 4.63 15.77 -10.03
N LYS A 32 4.18 15.19 -11.14
CA LYS A 32 3.13 15.76 -12.01
C LYS A 32 1.74 15.18 -11.73
N PHE A 33 1.69 13.90 -11.34
CA PHE A 33 0.47 13.15 -11.05
C PHE A 33 0.71 12.24 -9.85
N LEU A 34 -0.31 12.05 -9.03
CA LEU A 34 -0.31 11.13 -7.89
C LEU A 34 -1.71 10.52 -7.76
N ASP A 35 -1.78 9.19 -7.66
CA ASP A 35 -3.02 8.40 -7.54
C ASP A 35 -4.08 8.80 -8.57
N THR A 36 -3.69 8.74 -9.86
CA THR A 36 -4.51 9.10 -11.04
C THR A 36 -4.97 10.58 -11.11
N ARG A 37 -4.70 11.40 -10.10
CA ARG A 37 -5.03 12.83 -10.06
C ARG A 37 -3.81 13.69 -10.39
N LYS A 38 -4.01 14.73 -11.22
CA LYS A 38 -2.99 15.74 -11.51
C LYS A 38 -2.66 16.53 -10.25
N VAL A 39 -1.37 16.81 -10.03
CA VAL A 39 -0.92 17.67 -8.92
C VAL A 39 -1.26 19.12 -9.24
N THR A 40 -2.00 19.79 -8.36
CA THR A 40 -2.38 21.19 -8.54
C THR A 40 -1.35 22.14 -7.93
N ARG A 41 -1.49 23.44 -8.23
CA ARG A 41 -0.62 24.47 -7.64
C ARG A 41 -0.86 24.63 -6.14
N THR A 42 -2.13 24.59 -5.71
CA THR A 42 -2.51 24.70 -4.30
C THR A 42 -1.91 23.56 -3.48
N GLU A 43 -1.92 22.34 -4.02
CA GLU A 43 -1.31 21.19 -3.35
C GLU A 43 0.21 21.35 -3.20
N ARG A 44 0.89 21.97 -4.17
CA ARG A 44 2.33 22.26 -4.08
C ARG A 44 2.63 23.32 -3.04
N GLU A 45 1.83 24.39 -3.00
CA GLU A 45 1.98 25.45 -2.00
C GLU A 45 1.80 24.88 -0.59
N GLU A 46 0.75 24.10 -0.36
CA GLU A 46 0.50 23.41 0.92
C GLU A 46 1.61 22.41 1.28
N ALA A 47 2.04 21.58 0.32
CA ALA A 47 3.14 20.63 0.55
C ALA A 47 4.47 21.33 0.85
N LEU A 48 4.73 22.49 0.26
CA LEU A 48 5.92 23.29 0.54
C LEU A 48 5.90 23.83 1.97
N VAL A 49 4.75 24.39 2.40
CA VAL A 49 4.62 25.04 3.71
C VAL A 49 4.52 24.02 4.85
N ARG A 50 3.69 22.98 4.69
CA ARG A 50 3.30 22.07 5.79
C ARG A 50 3.72 20.62 5.57
N GLY A 51 4.04 20.23 4.34
CA GLY A 51 4.23 18.82 3.96
C GLY A 51 5.31 18.07 4.74
N ALA A 52 6.34 18.76 5.26
CA ALA A 52 7.37 18.17 6.12
C ALA A 52 6.79 17.51 7.40
N PHE A 53 5.71 18.07 7.94
CA PHE A 53 5.10 17.66 9.21
C PHE A 53 3.91 16.71 9.04
N MET A 54 3.52 16.39 7.80
CA MET A 54 2.32 15.60 7.52
C MET A 54 2.56 14.08 7.59
N LYS A 55 3.78 13.66 7.92
CA LYS A 55 4.09 12.27 8.23
C LYS A 55 3.60 11.93 9.62
N VAL A 56 2.56 11.11 9.70
CA VAL A 56 2.13 10.51 10.96
C VAL A 56 3.20 9.51 11.42
N VAL A 57 3.76 9.73 12.61
CA VAL A 57 4.64 8.79 13.29
C VAL A 57 3.86 8.19 14.44
N LYS A 58 3.73 6.86 14.49
CA LYS A 58 3.20 6.20 15.68
C LYS A 58 4.29 6.28 16.75
N PRO A 59 4.02 6.87 17.93
CA PRO A 59 4.97 6.80 19.02
C PRO A 59 5.29 5.33 19.29
N MET A 60 6.57 5.01 19.49
CA MET A 60 6.91 3.69 20.03
C MET A 60 6.25 3.63 21.40
N ASP A 61 5.41 2.62 21.62
CA ASP A 61 4.84 2.36 22.93
C ASP A 61 6.02 2.30 23.91
N ALA A 62 6.14 3.32 24.77
CA ALA A 62 7.10 3.30 25.85
C ALA A 62 6.82 2.00 26.59
N GLN A 63 7.81 1.11 26.62
CA GLN A 63 7.77 -0.22 27.21
C GLN A 63 6.84 -0.20 28.44
N VAL A 64 5.61 -0.68 28.27
CA VAL A 64 4.74 -0.95 29.41
C VAL A 64 5.49 -2.03 30.18
N PRO A 65 5.86 -1.83 31.46
CA PRO A 65 6.55 -2.86 32.21
C PRO A 65 5.65 -4.09 32.19
N SER A 66 6.19 -5.18 31.64
CA SER A 66 5.54 -6.47 31.50
C SER A 66 4.96 -6.88 32.85
N GLY A 67 3.64 -6.74 33.00
CA GLY A 67 2.98 -6.83 34.28
C GLY A 67 1.47 -7.01 34.17
N ALA A 68 0.99 -7.66 33.11
CA ALA A 68 -0.34 -8.24 33.06
C ALA A 68 -0.32 -9.38 32.04
N ALA A 69 -0.09 -10.59 32.54
CA ALA A 69 -0.17 -11.81 31.76
C ALA A 69 -1.59 -11.99 31.23
N SER A 70 -1.83 -11.60 29.98
CA SER A 70 -2.91 -12.17 29.18
C SER A 70 -2.37 -13.49 28.63
N ILE A 71 -2.86 -14.60 29.19
CA ILE A 71 -2.57 -15.96 28.75
C ILE A 71 -3.23 -16.13 27.37
N SER A 72 -2.48 -15.81 26.31
CA SER A 72 -2.81 -16.21 24.95
C SER A 72 -2.29 -17.63 24.75
N PRO A 73 -3.09 -18.58 24.21
CA PRO A 73 -2.62 -19.94 24.00
C PRO A 73 -1.38 -19.92 23.12
N GLU A 74 -0.37 -20.67 23.57
CA GLU A 74 0.96 -20.80 23.01
C GLU A 74 0.88 -21.23 21.54
N LEU A 75 0.88 -20.25 20.64
CA LEU A 75 1.04 -20.49 19.21
C LEU A 75 2.48 -20.97 19.04
N HIS A 76 2.66 -22.29 18.88
CA HIS A 76 3.92 -22.88 18.46
C HIS A 76 4.34 -22.27 17.13
N TYR A 77 5.15 -21.22 17.23
CA TYR A 77 5.70 -20.52 16.09
C TYR A 77 6.72 -21.43 15.41
N THR A 78 6.38 -21.89 14.21
CA THR A 78 7.33 -22.50 13.29
C THR A 78 7.79 -21.41 12.33
N PRO A 79 8.92 -20.72 12.61
CA PRO A 79 9.43 -19.71 11.69
C PRO A 79 9.66 -20.34 10.32
N LEU A 80 9.44 -19.55 9.28
CA LEU A 80 9.90 -19.88 7.94
C LEU A 80 11.40 -20.27 8.04
N PRO A 81 11.83 -21.37 7.39
CA PRO A 81 13.23 -21.75 7.41
C PRO A 81 14.06 -20.54 6.97
N SER A 82 15.16 -20.28 7.68
CA SER A 82 16.11 -19.21 7.36
C SER A 82 16.71 -19.50 5.98
N GLY A 83 15.98 -19.13 4.93
CA GLY A 83 16.30 -19.43 3.55
C GLY A 83 17.44 -18.56 3.08
N SER A 84 18.65 -18.78 3.61
CA SER A 84 19.87 -18.42 2.92
C SER A 84 20.04 -19.41 1.78
N ARG A 85 19.30 -19.18 0.69
CA ARG A 85 19.54 -19.88 -0.57
C ARG A 85 20.69 -19.14 -1.24
N ASP A 86 21.74 -19.87 -1.58
CA ASP A 86 22.83 -19.36 -2.42
C ASP A 86 22.23 -18.70 -3.69
N LEU A 87 22.71 -17.51 -4.07
CA LEU A 87 22.19 -16.73 -5.21
C LEU A 87 22.27 -17.53 -6.53
N THR A 88 23.15 -18.53 -6.57
CA THR A 88 23.36 -19.44 -7.71
C THR A 88 22.29 -20.54 -7.81
N ASN A 89 21.57 -20.85 -6.73
CA ASN A 89 20.61 -21.96 -6.62
C ASN A 89 19.18 -21.60 -7.08
N HIS A 90 19.08 -20.76 -8.12
CA HIS A 90 17.81 -20.49 -8.79
C HIS A 90 17.51 -21.63 -9.78
N ARG A 91 16.52 -22.47 -9.48
CA ARG A 91 15.83 -23.30 -10.48
C ARG A 91 14.56 -22.59 -10.95
N GLY A 92 14.71 -21.33 -11.37
CA GLY A 92 13.61 -20.57 -11.96
C GLY A 92 13.37 -21.06 -13.37
N VAL A 93 12.19 -21.62 -13.63
CA VAL A 93 11.76 -21.95 -15.00
C VAL A 93 10.93 -20.79 -15.52
N LEU A 94 11.40 -20.13 -16.58
CA LEU A 94 10.62 -19.12 -17.31
C LEU A 94 9.72 -19.83 -18.32
N GLY A 95 8.44 -19.98 -17.98
CA GLY A 95 7.42 -20.49 -18.90
C GLY A 95 6.52 -19.37 -19.43
N LYS A 96 6.20 -19.39 -20.73
CA LYS A 96 5.11 -18.56 -21.28
C LYS A 96 3.82 -19.37 -21.22
N CYS A 97 2.93 -19.04 -20.28
CA CYS A 97 1.57 -19.56 -20.29
C CYS A 97 0.74 -18.74 -21.30
N ARG A 98 0.37 -19.33 -22.44
CA ARG A 98 -0.63 -18.74 -23.34
C ARG A 98 -2.00 -19.19 -22.85
N TYR A 99 -2.56 -18.46 -21.89
CA TYR A 99 -3.96 -18.65 -21.52
C TYR A 99 -4.84 -17.91 -22.54
N VAL A 100 -5.61 -18.66 -23.33
CA VAL A 100 -6.64 -18.10 -24.21
C VAL A 100 -7.98 -18.33 -23.52
N TYR A 101 -8.60 -17.24 -23.08
CA TYR A 101 -9.92 -17.28 -22.47
C TYR A 101 -10.99 -17.42 -23.57
N TYR A 102 -11.54 -18.62 -23.73
CA TYR A 102 -12.70 -18.86 -24.57
C TYR A 102 -13.99 -18.73 -23.74
N GLY A 103 -14.34 -17.50 -23.38
CA GLY A 103 -15.56 -17.21 -22.65
C GLY A 103 -16.76 -17.07 -23.57
N LYS A 104 -17.61 -18.10 -23.68
CA LYS A 104 -19.03 -17.88 -24.02
C LYS A 104 -19.88 -17.48 -22.79
N HIS A 105 -19.28 -17.47 -21.60
CA HIS A 105 -19.94 -17.21 -20.31
C HIS A 105 -19.12 -16.27 -19.42
N SER A 106 -18.53 -15.21 -19.99
CA SER A 106 -17.90 -14.19 -19.17
C SER A 106 -18.96 -13.38 -18.44
N GLU A 107 -19.17 -13.66 -17.15
CA GLU A 107 -19.94 -12.74 -16.29
C GLU A 107 -19.24 -11.37 -16.14
N GLY A 108 -17.97 -11.27 -16.54
CA GLY A 108 -17.10 -10.10 -16.39
C GLY A 108 -17.27 -8.95 -17.38
N ASN A 109 -18.21 -9.02 -18.34
CA ASN A 109 -18.41 -7.98 -19.37
C ASN A 109 -19.79 -7.31 -19.29
N ARG A 110 -20.42 -7.24 -18.11
CA ARG A 110 -21.76 -6.64 -17.97
C ARG A 110 -21.80 -5.10 -18.10
N PHE A 111 -20.65 -4.43 -17.96
CA PHE A 111 -20.60 -2.95 -17.87
C PHE A 111 -19.68 -2.28 -18.90
N ILE A 112 -18.97 -3.06 -19.73
CA ILE A 112 -18.17 -2.50 -20.83
C ILE A 112 -19.10 -2.42 -22.04
N ARG A 113 -19.37 -1.20 -22.51
CA ARG A 113 -20.13 -0.96 -23.73
C ARG A 113 -19.14 -0.63 -24.86
N ASP A 114 -19.45 -1.11 -26.06
CA ASP A 114 -18.59 -1.00 -27.25
C ASP A 114 -18.39 0.46 -27.74
N ASP A 115 -19.10 1.42 -27.17
CA ASP A 115 -19.03 2.85 -27.50
C ASP A 115 -17.91 3.61 -26.74
N GLN A 116 -17.10 2.91 -25.93
CA GLN A 116 -15.99 3.48 -25.17
C GLN A 116 -14.59 3.00 -25.61
N LEU A 117 -14.47 2.41 -26.81
CA LEU A 117 -13.19 2.00 -27.39
C LEU A 117 -12.71 2.92 -28.52
#